data_AF-A0A536D547-F1
#
_entry.id   AF-A0A536D547-F1
#
_cell.length_a   1.000
_cell.length_b   1.000
_cell.length_c   1.000
_cell.angle_alpha   90.00
_cell.angle_beta   90.00
_cell.angle_gamma   90.00
#
_symmetry.space_group_name_H-M   'P 1'
#
loop_
_entity.id
_entity.type
_entity.pdbx_description
1 polymer ?
#
loop_
_entity_poly.entity_id
_entity_poly.type
_entity_poly.pdbx_seq_one_letter_code
_entity_poly.pdbx_strand_id
1 'polypeptide(L)'
;RPSDQTPDSSKFAGQACRGVIIEVVDRLQVRSMELGLRLLAAARAVAGGRVQLMANTFDRLAGTDQVRTAIEAARPVEDIVAAWQPELVHFRSVREKYLLYRDRTA
;
A
#
# COMPACT_ATOMS: atom_id res chain seq x y z
N ARG A 1 -0.60 17.17 0.35
CA ARG A 1 -1.41 18.42 0.29
C ARG A 1 -2.86 18.09 -0.08
N PRO A 2 -3.90 18.75 0.48
CA PRO A 2 -5.28 18.59 0.01
C PRO A 2 -5.44 18.94 -1.47
N SER A 3 -6.39 18.31 -2.15
CA SER A 3 -6.68 18.56 -3.56
C SER A 3 -8.10 18.16 -3.91
N ASP A 4 -8.76 18.98 -4.72
CA ASP A 4 -10.07 18.69 -5.32
C ASP A 4 -9.87 18.48 -6.81
N GLN A 5 -10.29 17.34 -7.35
CA GLN A 5 -10.08 16.94 -8.75
C GLN A 5 -11.34 16.29 -9.30
N THR A 6 -11.67 16.54 -10.57
CA THR A 6 -12.78 15.88 -11.26
C THR A 6 -12.19 15.01 -12.37
N PRO A 7 -12.18 13.67 -12.22
CA PRO A 7 -11.64 12.78 -13.24
C PRO A 7 -12.42 12.88 -14.55
N ASP A 8 -11.71 12.88 -15.69
CA ASP A 8 -12.33 12.89 -17.02
C ASP A 8 -12.83 11.50 -17.46
N SER A 9 -12.31 10.42 -16.86
CA SER A 9 -12.65 9.04 -17.22
C SER A 9 -12.46 8.05 -16.05
N SER A 10 -12.89 6.79 -16.24
CA SER A 10 -12.80 5.70 -15.26
C SER A 10 -13.64 5.94 -14.00
N LYS A 11 -13.18 5.43 -12.84
CA LYS A 11 -13.87 5.54 -11.55
C LYS A 11 -14.15 7.01 -11.24
N PHE A 12 -15.42 7.31 -10.93
CA PHE A 12 -15.89 8.65 -10.58
C PHE A 12 -15.71 9.70 -11.69
N ALA A 13 -15.72 9.30 -12.96
CA ALA A 13 -15.71 10.22 -14.10
C ALA A 13 -16.82 11.28 -13.98
N GLY A 14 -16.46 12.55 -14.18
CA GLY A 14 -17.36 13.71 -14.05
C GLY A 14 -17.77 14.06 -12.61
N GLN A 15 -17.25 13.35 -11.60
CA GLN A 15 -17.58 13.60 -10.20
C GLN A 15 -16.42 14.28 -9.46
N ALA A 16 -16.71 15.41 -8.80
CA ALA A 16 -15.72 16.12 -8.01
C ALA A 16 -15.28 15.25 -6.81
N CYS A 17 -14.00 14.91 -6.78
CA CYS A 17 -13.36 14.07 -5.77
C CYS A 17 -12.41 14.92 -4.91
N ARG A 18 -12.61 14.88 -3.59
CA ARG A 18 -11.71 15.51 -2.62
C ARG A 18 -10.71 14.48 -2.10
N GLY A 19 -9.44 14.84 -2.06
CA GLY A 19 -8.39 13.94 -1.65
C GLY A 19 -7.09 14.66 -1.32
N VAL A 20 -5.98 13.95 -1.48
CA VAL A 20 -4.65 14.48 -1.23
C VAL A 20 -3.72 14.14 -2.38
N ILE A 21 -2.82 15.06 -2.68
CA ILE A 21 -1.65 14.83 -3.53
C ILE A 21 -0.47 14.49 -2.64
N ILE A 22 0.18 13.39 -2.99
CA ILE A 22 1.39 12.87 -2.34
C ILE A 22 2.56 13.22 -3.23
N GLU A 23 3.47 14.04 -2.70
CA GLU A 23 4.71 14.41 -3.36
C GLU A 23 5.85 13.67 -2.68
N VAL A 24 6.64 12.94 -3.48
CA VAL A 24 7.82 12.22 -3.00
C VAL A 24 9.03 13.14 -3.14
N VAL A 25 9.52 13.65 -2.01
CA VAL A 25 10.67 14.57 -1.95
C VAL A 25 12.02 13.86 -1.89
N ASP A 26 12.07 12.68 -1.26
CA ASP A 26 13.23 11.79 -1.25
C ASP A 26 12.77 10.36 -1.51
N ARG A 27 13.14 9.83 -2.68
CA ARG A 27 12.74 8.49 -3.12
C ARG A 27 13.38 7.37 -2.30
N LEU A 28 14.56 7.58 -1.71
CA LEU A 28 15.26 6.54 -0.96
C LEU A 28 14.66 6.29 0.43
N GLN A 29 13.92 7.28 0.95
CA GLN A 29 13.25 7.19 2.25
C GLN A 29 11.83 6.64 2.17
N VAL A 30 11.19 6.68 0.98
CA VAL A 30 9.79 6.24 0.84
C VAL A 30 9.68 4.72 0.85
N ARG A 31 8.94 4.19 1.83
CA ARG A 31 8.47 2.80 1.88
C ARG A 31 7.09 2.71 1.22
N SER A 32 7.04 2.57 -0.10
CA SER A 32 5.78 2.67 -0.87
C SER A 32 4.66 1.73 -0.42
N MET A 33 5.00 0.49 -0.04
CA MET A 33 4.01 -0.48 0.44
C MET A 33 3.39 -0.05 1.77
N GLU A 34 4.21 0.37 2.73
CA GLU A 34 3.74 0.88 4.02
C GLU A 34 2.92 2.17 3.84
N LEU A 35 3.36 3.08 2.97
CA LEU A 35 2.60 4.28 2.63
C LEU A 35 1.21 3.93 2.10
N GLY A 36 1.10 2.97 1.17
CA GLY A 36 -0.17 2.50 0.64
C GLY A 36 -1.10 1.94 1.73
N LEU A 37 -0.55 1.15 2.66
CA LEU A 37 -1.30 0.63 3.81
C LEU A 37 -1.81 1.74 4.72
N ARG A 38 -0.95 2.72 5.06
CA ARG A 38 -1.32 3.88 5.89
C ARG A 38 -2.44 4.69 5.25
N LEU A 39 -2.37 4.95 3.95
CA LEU A 39 -3.41 5.66 3.20
C LEU A 39 -4.73 4.88 3.20
N LEU A 40 -4.68 3.56 3.01
CA LEU A 40 -5.87 2.73 2.98
C LEU A 40 -6.52 2.63 4.37
N ALA A 41 -5.72 2.47 5.43
CA ALA A 41 -6.20 2.50 6.80
C ALA A 41 -6.87 3.85 7.14
N ALA A 42 -6.23 4.97 6.76
CA ALA A 42 -6.79 6.31 6.95
C ALA A 42 -8.09 6.51 6.16
N ALA A 43 -8.13 6.08 4.89
CA ALA A 43 -9.34 6.18 4.06
C ALA A 43 -10.50 5.38 4.64
N ARG A 44 -10.24 4.17 5.16
CA ARG A 44 -11.25 3.34 5.84
C ARG A 44 -11.75 3.99 7.12
N ALA A 45 -10.86 4.58 7.92
CA ALA A 45 -11.23 5.30 9.13
C ALA A 45 -12.13 6.51 8.82
N VAL A 46 -11.74 7.35 7.86
CA VAL A 46 -12.51 8.53 7.44
C VAL A 46 -13.86 8.15 6.83
N ALA A 47 -13.90 7.07 6.04
CA ALA A 47 -15.13 6.62 5.39
C ALA A 47 -16.06 5.82 6.32
N GLY A 48 -15.68 5.54 7.57
CA GLY A 48 -16.45 4.69 8.47
C GLY A 48 -16.61 3.26 7.94
N GLY A 49 -15.55 2.68 7.38
CA GLY A 49 -15.55 1.30 6.86
C GLY A 49 -16.24 1.11 5.50
N ARG A 50 -16.77 2.17 4.87
CA ARG A 50 -17.41 2.10 3.53
C ARG A 50 -16.45 1.74 2.39
N VAL A 51 -15.14 1.86 2.61
CA VAL A 51 -14.13 1.41 1.64
C VAL A 51 -14.03 -0.11 1.71
N GLN A 52 -14.56 -0.76 0.67
CA GLN A 52 -14.57 -2.21 0.52
C GLN A 52 -13.33 -2.71 -0.22
N LEU A 53 -12.73 -3.78 0.30
CA LEU A 53 -11.61 -4.48 -0.34
C LEU A 53 -12.16 -5.73 -1.03
N MET A 54 -12.15 -5.73 -2.36
CA MET A 54 -12.64 -6.87 -3.14
C MET A 54 -11.68 -8.06 -3.01
N ALA A 55 -12.00 -9.03 -2.16
CA ALA A 55 -11.13 -10.15 -1.77
C ALA A 55 -10.38 -10.77 -2.96
N ASN A 56 -11.10 -11.25 -3.99
CA ASN A 56 -10.47 -11.92 -5.13
C ASN A 56 -9.44 -11.04 -5.88
N THR A 57 -9.72 -9.74 -6.04
CA THR A 57 -8.80 -8.85 -6.77
C THR A 57 -7.66 -8.36 -5.87
N PHE A 58 -7.98 -8.01 -4.64
CA PHE A 58 -7.01 -7.49 -3.68
C PHE A 58 -6.00 -8.58 -3.27
N ASP A 59 -6.50 -9.74 -2.86
CA ASP A 59 -5.65 -10.83 -2.33
C ASP A 59 -4.75 -11.37 -3.45
N ARG A 60 -5.24 -11.39 -4.70
CA ARG A 60 -4.43 -11.74 -5.88
C ARG A 60 -3.29 -10.74 -6.14
N LEU A 61 -3.54 -9.44 -5.96
CA LEU A 61 -2.50 -8.42 -6.10
C LEU A 61 -1.51 -8.42 -4.94
N ALA A 62 -1.99 -8.70 -3.73
CA ALA A 62 -1.16 -8.79 -2.52
C ALA A 62 -0.39 -10.12 -2.44
N GLY A 63 -0.81 -11.15 -3.16
CA GLY A 63 -0.27 -12.51 -3.10
C GLY A 63 -0.70 -13.30 -1.85
N THR A 64 -1.60 -12.73 -1.03
CA THR A 64 -2.08 -13.29 0.24
C THR A 64 -3.35 -12.56 0.69
N ASP A 65 -4.18 -13.23 1.48
CA ASP A 65 -5.36 -12.62 2.14
C ASP A 65 -5.01 -11.91 3.46
N GLN A 66 -3.81 -12.17 4.01
CA GLN A 66 -3.37 -11.67 5.31
C GLN A 66 -3.38 -10.13 5.39
N VAL A 67 -3.03 -9.45 4.30
CA VAL A 67 -3.00 -7.98 4.26
C VAL A 67 -4.42 -7.42 4.34
N ARG A 68 -5.35 -7.93 3.52
CA ARG A 68 -6.75 -7.48 3.52
C ARG A 68 -7.39 -7.74 4.88
N THR A 69 -7.27 -8.97 5.38
CA THR A 69 -7.90 -9.38 6.64
C THR A 69 -7.37 -8.58 7.83
N ALA A 70 -6.07 -8.30 7.88
CA ALA A 70 -5.49 -7.45 8.92
C ALA A 70 -5.97 -6.00 8.85
N ILE A 71 -6.06 -5.43 7.64
CA ILE A 71 -6.65 -4.09 7.45
C ILE A 71 -8.11 -4.11 7.90
N GLU A 72 -8.90 -5.08 7.45
CA GLU A 72 -10.33 -5.20 7.77
C GLU A 72 -10.58 -5.27 9.28
N ALA A 73 -9.73 -5.99 10.00
CA ALA A 73 -9.68 -6.09 11.46
C ALA A 73 -9.11 -4.85 12.18
N ALA A 74 -8.80 -3.78 11.44
CA ALA A 74 -8.22 -2.53 11.96
C ALA A 74 -6.92 -2.74 12.76
N ARG A 75 -6.09 -3.73 12.36
CA ARG A 75 -4.78 -3.91 12.96
C ARG A 75 -3.86 -2.72 12.65
N PRO A 76 -2.95 -2.34 13.58
CA PRO A 76 -1.92 -1.34 13.30
C PRO A 76 -1.11 -1.69 12.05
N VAL A 77 -0.84 -0.70 11.20
CA VAL A 77 -0.12 -0.92 9.94
C VAL A 77 1.29 -1.43 10.21
N GLU A 78 1.90 -0.96 11.29
CA GLU A 78 3.22 -1.38 11.76
C GLU A 78 3.27 -2.90 11.96
N ASP A 79 2.22 -3.49 12.52
CA ASP A 79 2.18 -4.93 12.75
C ASP A 79 1.99 -5.73 11.44
N ILE A 80 1.23 -5.17 10.49
CA ILE A 80 1.05 -5.76 9.15
C ILE A 80 2.40 -5.77 8.43
N VAL A 81 3.15 -4.66 8.51
CA VAL A 81 4.48 -4.53 7.92
C VAL A 81 5.48 -5.46 8.60
N ALA A 82 5.41 -5.58 9.93
CA ALA A 82 6.26 -6.48 10.70
C ALA A 82 6.07 -7.95 10.30
N ALA A 83 4.83 -8.36 10.00
CA ALA A 83 4.50 -9.74 9.67
C ALA A 83 5.24 -10.28 8.44
N TRP A 84 5.47 -9.45 7.41
CA TRP A 84 6.18 -9.90 6.19
C TRP A 84 7.70 -9.66 6.24
N GLN A 85 8.25 -9.01 7.28
CA GLN A 85 9.69 -8.74 7.35
C GLN A 85 10.55 -10.02 7.31
N PRO A 86 10.19 -11.12 8.00
CA PRO A 86 10.99 -12.35 7.97
C PRO A 86 11.12 -12.92 6.54
N GLU A 87 10.01 -12.99 5.80
CA GLU A 87 10.01 -13.45 4.41
C GLU A 87 10.77 -12.51 3.48
N LEU A 88 10.67 -11.20 3.71
CA LEU A 88 11.43 -10.21 2.96
C LEU A 88 12.95 -10.36 3.19
N VAL A 89 13.38 -10.59 4.44
CA VAL A 89 14.79 -10.86 4.77
C VAL A 89 15.26 -12.14 4.11
N HIS A 90 14.45 -13.21 4.17
CA HIS A 90 14.77 -14.46 3.49
C HIS A 90 14.92 -14.26 1.97
N PHE A 91 13.98 -13.56 1.34
CA PHE A 91 14.02 -13.28 -0.10
C PHE A 91 15.24 -12.43 -0.48
N ARG A 92 15.63 -11.45 0.35
CA ARG A 92 16.86 -10.67 0.14
C ARG A 92 18.11 -11.56 0.13
N SER A 93 18.19 -12.55 1.00
CA SER A 93 19.30 -13.52 0.97
C SER A 93 19.26 -14.44 -0.26
N VAL A 94 18.06 -14.92 -0.65
CA VAL A 94 17.91 -15.78 -1.83
C VAL A 94 18.32 -15.05 -3.11
N ARG A 95 17.91 -13.80 -3.28
CA ARG A 95 18.15 -13.04 -4.51
C ARG A 95 19.62 -12.66 -4.73
N GLU A 96 20.45 -12.62 -3.68
CA GLU A 96 21.87 -12.22 -3.78
C GLU A 96 22.64 -13.01 -4.84
N LYS A 97 22.33 -14.31 -4.97
CA LYS A 97 22.95 -15.22 -5.95
C LYS A 97 22.65 -14.85 -7.41
N TYR A 98 21.66 -14.00 -7.64
CA TYR A 98 21.12 -13.68 -8.96
C TYR A 98 21.25 -12.20 -9.32
N LEU A 99 21.88 -11.39 -8.47
CA LEU A 99 22.06 -9.95 -8.73
C LEU A 99 23.16 -9.71 -9.77
N LEU A 100 22.81 -9.05 -10.87
CA LEU A 100 23.76 -8.58 -11.90
C LEU A 100 24.32 -7.18 -11.61
N TYR A 101 23.70 -6.46 -10.69
CA TYR A 101 24.06 -5.10 -10.31
C TYR A 101 24.21 -5.00 -8.80
N ARG A 102 25.05 -4.07 -8.33
CA ARG A 102 25.26 -3.83 -6.91
C ARG A 102 23.94 -3.59 -6.19
N ASP A 103 23.73 -4.31 -5.09
CA ASP A 103 22.56 -4.10 -4.25
C ASP A 103 22.64 -2.71 -3.62
N ARG A 104 21.56 -1.93 -3.78
CA ARG A 104 21.39 -0.60 -3.16
C ARG A 104 20.50 -0.63 -1.92
N THR A 105 20.09 -1.82 -1.50
CA THR A 105 19.22 -2.05 -0.34
C THR A 105 19.88 -2.88 0.76
N ALA A 106 21.17 -3.21 0.59
CA ALA A 106 22.06 -3.68 1.64
C ALA A 106 22.62 -2.51 2.44
#